data_AF-A0A3M1S473-F1
#
_entry.id   AF-A0A3M1S473-F1
#
_cell.length_a   1.000
_cell.length_b   1.000
_cell.length_c   1.000
_cell.angle_alpha   90.00
_cell.angle_beta   90.00
_cell.angle_gamma   90.00
#
_symmetry.space_group_name_H-M   'P 1'
#
loop_
_entity.id
_entity.type
_entity.pdbx_description
1 polymer ?
#
loop_
_entity_poly.entity_id
_entity_poly.type
_entity_poly.pdbx_seq_one_letter_code
_entity_poly.pdbx_strand_id
1 'polypeptide(L)'
;MKLIKTTMLVLAAALVTGSPAYAGAHQGKGAITEAEFARNSGFRGHEEALGAAVAQAIRETSPTGAPEHDFRGRERELGLAVEAVIKTLNNREPYQHETNDALVKAHLTAIQFAKDNGLLAEYINHQALTQSPMLRRVGDLVRKTGNTNFGLLAMTERTACFYQLVSDYRIEGGQVRWRSPYGNVLAQTYRLGQNDFDEAWLHENYTIPLLQKQAALMGLDAEISDWQDDGWITMRVVAPEGMAAN
;
A
#
# COMPACT_ATOMS: atom_id res chain seq x y z
N MET A 1 51.35 -50.74 -16.16
CA MET A 1 52.49 -50.41 -17.04
C MET A 1 52.10 -49.17 -17.86
N LYS A 2 52.77 -48.03 -17.58
CA LYS A 2 52.91 -46.74 -18.34
C LYS A 2 51.63 -46.02 -18.83
N LEU A 3 51.27 -44.86 -18.26
CA LEU A 3 51.71 -43.45 -18.51
C LEU A 3 51.14 -42.84 -19.81
N ILE A 4 50.13 -41.95 -19.75
CA ILE A 4 50.16 -40.46 -19.65
C ILE A 4 50.69 -39.73 -20.90
N LYS A 5 49.82 -38.90 -21.52
CA LYS A 5 49.97 -37.46 -21.85
C LYS A 5 48.64 -36.96 -22.44
N THR A 6 47.75 -36.31 -21.68
CA THR A 6 47.65 -34.86 -21.37
C THR A 6 47.59 -33.96 -22.60
N THR A 7 46.42 -33.36 -22.87
CA THR A 7 46.31 -31.96 -23.31
C THR A 7 44.99 -31.39 -22.77
N MET A 8 45.12 -30.38 -21.92
CA MET A 8 44.04 -29.51 -21.43
C MET A 8 43.58 -28.57 -22.55
N LEU A 9 42.27 -28.31 -22.61
CA LEU A 9 41.80 -26.96 -22.92
C LEU A 9 40.55 -26.65 -22.09
N VAL A 10 40.68 -25.59 -21.29
CA VAL A 10 39.61 -24.94 -20.52
C VAL A 10 38.89 -23.98 -21.46
N LEU A 11 37.56 -23.95 -21.44
CA LEU A 11 36.83 -22.69 -21.54
C LEU A 11 35.46 -22.81 -20.86
N ALA A 12 35.16 -21.81 -20.05
CA ALA A 12 33.99 -21.70 -19.20
C ALA A 12 32.89 -20.83 -19.85
N ALA A 13 31.69 -21.02 -19.29
CA ALA A 13 30.60 -20.07 -19.12
C ALA A 13 29.66 -19.75 -20.30
N ALA A 14 28.36 -19.84 -19.97
CA ALA A 14 27.17 -19.09 -20.45
C ALA A 14 26.06 -20.03 -20.92
N LEU A 15 24.77 -19.86 -20.61
CA LEU A 15 24.03 -19.00 -19.69
C LEU A 15 22.60 -19.55 -19.72
N VAL A 16 21.97 -19.58 -18.55
CA VAL A 16 20.53 -19.43 -18.29
C VAL A 16 19.62 -19.42 -19.53
N THR A 17 18.82 -20.48 -19.69
CA THR A 17 17.65 -20.50 -20.58
C THR A 17 16.58 -19.56 -20.02
N GLY A 18 16.74 -18.26 -20.29
CA GLY A 18 15.70 -17.26 -20.07
C GLY A 18 14.59 -17.43 -21.10
N SER A 19 13.36 -17.50 -20.61
CA SER A 19 12.13 -17.51 -21.40
C SER A 19 12.10 -16.36 -22.43
N PRO A 20 11.88 -16.63 -23.73
CA PRO A 20 11.77 -15.59 -24.73
C PRO A 20 10.33 -15.08 -24.75
N ALA A 21 9.99 -14.10 -23.92
CA ALA A 21 8.65 -13.52 -23.97
C ALA A 21 8.60 -12.05 -23.50
N TYR A 22 9.53 -11.19 -23.88
CA TYR A 22 9.27 -9.73 -23.95
C TYR A 22 10.18 -8.99 -24.94
N ALA A 23 10.57 -9.65 -26.03
CA ALA A 23 11.03 -8.98 -27.25
C ALA A 23 9.86 -8.73 -28.26
N GLY A 24 8.61 -8.97 -27.85
CA GLY A 24 7.47 -9.14 -28.75
C GLY A 24 6.28 -8.19 -28.58
N ALA A 25 6.41 -7.04 -27.90
CA ALA A 25 5.31 -6.06 -27.77
C ALA A 25 5.61 -4.66 -28.34
N HIS A 26 6.80 -4.44 -28.91
CA HIS A 26 7.12 -3.21 -29.67
C HIS A 26 7.39 -3.48 -31.15
N GLN A 27 6.73 -4.48 -31.74
CA GLN A 27 6.65 -4.57 -33.19
C GLN A 27 5.50 -3.67 -33.68
N GLY A 28 5.83 -2.45 -34.13
CA GLY A 28 4.98 -1.72 -35.07
C GLY A 28 4.46 -0.33 -34.67
N LYS A 29 5.02 0.34 -33.66
CA LYS A 29 4.77 1.79 -33.48
C LYS A 29 6.11 2.52 -33.60
N GLY A 30 6.15 3.58 -34.41
CA GLY A 30 7.33 4.44 -34.54
C GLY A 30 7.79 5.02 -33.20
N ALA A 31 8.85 5.81 -33.21
CA ALA A 31 9.34 6.48 -32.00
C ALA A 31 8.18 7.20 -31.30
N ILE A 32 7.96 6.89 -30.01
CA ILE A 32 6.98 7.58 -29.17
C ILE A 32 7.38 9.05 -29.12
N THR A 33 6.46 9.94 -29.51
CA THR A 33 6.69 11.38 -29.44
C THR A 33 6.63 11.88 -28.00
N GLU A 34 7.28 13.01 -27.70
CA GLU A 34 7.18 13.66 -26.38
C GLU A 34 5.73 13.97 -26.02
N ALA A 35 4.91 14.39 -26.99
CA ALA A 35 3.48 14.66 -26.78
C ALA A 35 2.67 13.38 -26.46
N GLU A 36 3.06 12.23 -27.03
CA GLU A 36 2.45 10.94 -26.70
C GLU A 36 2.88 10.46 -25.31
N PHE A 37 4.15 10.69 -24.95
CA PHE A 37 4.68 10.36 -23.63
C PHE A 37 4.10 11.26 -22.53
N ALA A 38 3.91 12.56 -22.81
CA ALA A 38 3.40 13.56 -21.89
C ALA A 38 1.87 13.71 -21.91
N ARG A 39 1.15 12.80 -22.59
CA ARG A 39 -0.30 12.90 -22.77
C ARG A 39 -0.99 12.91 -21.40
N ASN A 40 -1.44 14.09 -21.00
CA ASN A 40 -2.08 14.32 -19.71
C ASN A 40 -3.61 14.31 -19.92
N SER A 41 -4.30 13.34 -19.32
CA SER A 41 -5.75 13.13 -19.43
C SER A 41 -6.56 13.95 -18.40
N GLY A 42 -5.97 15.05 -17.91
CA GLY A 42 -6.51 15.85 -16.80
C GLY A 42 -7.41 17.03 -17.20
N PHE A 43 -7.88 17.74 -16.19
CA PHE A 43 -8.72 18.94 -16.24
C PHE A 43 -7.90 20.21 -15.95
N ARG A 44 -6.65 20.25 -16.43
CA ARG A 44 -5.72 21.34 -16.12
C ARG A 44 -6.32 22.69 -16.54
N GLY A 45 -6.39 23.64 -15.61
CA GLY A 45 -7.00 24.96 -15.82
C GLY A 45 -8.53 25.00 -15.65
N HIS A 46 -9.17 23.86 -15.37
CA HIS A 46 -10.60 23.72 -15.13
C HIS A 46 -10.91 23.14 -13.74
N GLU A 47 -9.95 23.19 -12.80
CA GLU A 47 -10.07 22.53 -11.49
C GLU A 47 -11.21 23.10 -10.66
N GLU A 48 -11.40 24.42 -10.68
CA GLU A 48 -12.49 25.06 -9.93
C GLU A 48 -13.88 24.64 -10.43
N ALA A 49 -14.07 24.55 -11.75
CA ALA A 49 -15.33 24.09 -12.34
C ALA A 49 -15.57 22.59 -12.07
N LEU A 50 -14.53 21.76 -12.20
CA LEU A 50 -14.59 20.33 -11.86
C LEU A 50 -14.97 20.16 -10.38
N GLY A 51 -14.30 20.89 -9.50
CA GLY A 51 -14.55 20.84 -8.07
C GLY A 51 -15.95 21.30 -7.68
N ALA A 52 -16.46 22.37 -8.31
CA ALA A 52 -17.83 22.83 -8.10
C ALA A 52 -18.87 21.77 -8.49
N ALA A 53 -18.67 21.11 -9.64
CA ALA A 53 -19.55 20.03 -10.11
C ALA A 53 -19.52 18.81 -9.17
N VAL A 54 -18.32 18.39 -8.72
CA VAL A 54 -18.18 17.27 -7.77
C VAL A 54 -18.77 17.64 -6.41
N ALA A 55 -18.53 18.85 -5.91
CA ALA A 55 -19.13 19.33 -4.66
C ALA A 55 -20.66 19.33 -4.72
N GLN A 56 -21.25 19.68 -5.86
CA GLN A 56 -22.68 19.57 -6.08
C GLN A 56 -23.14 18.12 -6.00
N ALA A 57 -22.49 17.21 -6.74
CA ALA A 57 -22.83 15.79 -6.72
C ALA A 57 -22.75 15.20 -5.30
N ILE A 58 -21.68 15.51 -4.55
CA ILE A 58 -21.51 15.06 -3.15
C ILE A 58 -22.70 15.50 -2.28
N ARG A 59 -23.14 16.76 -2.40
CA ARG A 59 -24.30 17.26 -1.63
C ARG A 59 -25.60 16.56 -2.02
N GLU A 60 -25.82 16.34 -3.31
CA GLU A 60 -27.03 15.68 -3.82
C GLU A 60 -27.10 14.20 -3.41
N THR A 61 -25.96 13.51 -3.32
CA THR A 61 -25.88 12.10 -2.93
C THR A 61 -25.66 11.87 -1.43
N SER A 62 -25.43 12.93 -0.66
CA SER A 62 -25.10 12.86 0.76
C SER A 62 -26.24 12.18 1.54
N PRO A 63 -26.01 11.02 2.19
CA PRO A 63 -27.08 10.29 2.88
C PRO A 63 -27.60 11.04 4.11
N THR A 64 -26.78 11.92 4.69
CA THR A 64 -27.06 12.62 5.96
C THR A 64 -27.14 14.14 5.80
N GLY A 65 -26.76 14.69 4.64
CA GLY A 65 -26.64 16.14 4.43
C GLY A 65 -25.61 16.81 5.36
N ALA A 66 -24.68 16.02 5.93
CA ALA A 66 -23.85 16.48 7.03
C ALA A 66 -22.77 17.50 6.60
N PRO A 67 -22.32 18.40 7.50
CA PRO A 67 -21.38 19.47 7.17
C PRO A 67 -20.05 18.99 6.58
N GLU A 68 -19.59 17.79 6.94
CA GLU A 68 -18.39 17.17 6.38
C GLU A 68 -18.46 16.92 4.86
N HIS A 69 -19.67 16.91 4.28
CA HIS A 69 -19.90 16.76 2.83
C HIS A 69 -20.03 18.13 2.12
N ASP A 70 -19.86 19.25 2.83
CA ASP A 70 -19.92 20.58 2.26
C ASP A 70 -18.53 21.11 1.87
N PHE A 71 -18.29 21.20 0.56
CA PHE A 71 -17.04 21.70 -0.02
C PHE A 71 -17.14 23.15 -0.51
N ARG A 72 -18.16 23.92 -0.11
CA ARG A 72 -18.27 25.34 -0.49
C ARG A 72 -17.05 26.14 -0.04
N GLY A 73 -16.46 26.91 -0.95
CA GLY A 73 -15.21 27.65 -0.73
C GLY A 73 -13.94 26.80 -0.81
N ARG A 74 -14.05 25.50 -1.09
CA ARG A 74 -12.95 24.54 -1.28
C ARG A 74 -13.03 23.83 -2.63
N GLU A 75 -13.78 24.38 -3.58
CA GLU A 75 -14.02 23.78 -4.89
C GLU A 75 -12.72 23.53 -5.64
N ARG A 76 -11.82 24.52 -5.69
CA ARG A 76 -10.52 24.35 -6.35
C ARG A 76 -9.70 23.20 -5.74
N GLU A 77 -9.71 23.05 -4.42
CA GLU A 77 -9.00 21.97 -3.72
C GLU A 77 -9.58 20.59 -4.09
N LEU A 78 -10.91 20.46 -4.03
CA LEU A 78 -11.60 19.24 -4.46
C LEU A 78 -11.34 18.92 -5.93
N GLY A 79 -11.34 19.95 -6.78
CA GLY A 79 -11.03 19.83 -8.21
C GLY A 79 -9.64 19.29 -8.49
N LEU A 80 -8.62 19.80 -7.78
CA LEU A 80 -7.25 19.28 -7.88
C LEU A 80 -7.14 17.82 -7.45
N ALA A 81 -7.83 17.43 -6.37
CA ALA A 81 -7.83 16.07 -5.87
C ALA A 81 -8.50 15.10 -6.87
N VAL A 82 -9.67 15.47 -7.39
CA VAL A 82 -10.39 14.67 -8.39
C VAL A 82 -9.61 14.60 -9.71
N GLU A 83 -8.96 15.69 -10.12
CA GLU A 83 -8.11 15.69 -11.30
C GLU A 83 -6.94 14.68 -11.16
N ALA A 84 -6.31 14.61 -9.99
CA ALA A 84 -5.26 13.63 -9.72
C ALA A 84 -5.77 12.19 -9.84
N VAL A 85 -6.95 11.90 -9.29
CA VAL A 85 -7.61 10.59 -9.42
C VAL A 85 -7.87 10.26 -10.88
N ILE A 86 -8.44 11.19 -11.66
CA ILE A 86 -8.75 10.99 -13.08
C ILE A 86 -7.47 10.70 -13.88
N LYS A 87 -6.40 11.47 -13.66
CA LYS A 87 -5.10 11.25 -14.31
C LYS A 87 -4.57 9.85 -14.03
N THR A 88 -4.63 9.40 -12.78
CA THR A 88 -4.18 8.07 -12.38
C THR A 88 -5.02 6.97 -13.01
N LEU A 89 -6.35 7.05 -12.91
CA LEU A 89 -7.25 6.01 -13.42
C LEU A 89 -7.25 5.90 -14.96
N ASN A 90 -7.02 7.02 -15.65
CA ASN A 90 -6.87 7.05 -17.10
C ASN A 90 -5.53 6.50 -17.59
N ASN A 91 -4.54 6.34 -16.71
CA ASN A 91 -3.26 5.74 -17.07
C ASN A 91 -3.34 4.21 -16.97
N ARG A 92 -3.61 3.57 -18.11
CA ARG A 92 -3.86 2.12 -18.20
C ARG A 92 -2.68 1.31 -18.72
N GLU A 93 -1.59 1.98 -19.10
CA GLU A 93 -0.40 1.35 -19.69
C GLU A 93 0.86 1.80 -18.91
N PRO A 94 1.84 0.91 -18.65
CA PRO A 94 1.89 -0.50 -19.05
C PRO A 94 1.01 -1.43 -18.18
N TYR A 95 0.32 -0.89 -17.18
CA TYR A 95 -0.70 -1.58 -16.39
C TYR A 95 -1.71 -0.57 -15.83
N GLN A 96 -2.82 -1.08 -15.28
CA GLN A 96 -3.83 -0.27 -14.65
C GLN A 96 -3.34 0.25 -13.30
N HIS A 97 -3.15 1.58 -13.19
CA HIS A 97 -2.76 2.20 -11.93
C HIS A 97 -3.96 2.32 -10.97
N GLU A 98 -3.68 2.19 -9.68
CA GLU A 98 -4.60 2.50 -8.58
C GLU A 98 -4.23 3.85 -7.95
N THR A 99 -5.16 4.50 -7.25
CA THR A 99 -4.96 5.87 -6.74
C THR A 99 -3.86 5.98 -5.68
N ASN A 100 -3.49 4.88 -5.06
CA ASN A 100 -2.46 4.74 -4.04
C ASN A 100 -1.10 4.26 -4.61
N ASP A 101 -0.98 4.01 -5.92
CA ASP A 101 0.19 3.39 -6.56
C ASP A 101 1.53 4.01 -6.14
N ALA A 102 1.60 5.34 -6.14
CA ALA A 102 2.82 6.07 -5.81
C ALA A 102 3.24 5.85 -4.35
N LEU A 103 2.27 5.82 -3.44
CA LEU A 103 2.51 5.53 -2.02
C LEU A 103 2.95 4.07 -1.83
N VAL A 104 2.26 3.13 -2.49
CA VAL A 104 2.59 1.70 -2.47
C VAL A 104 4.01 1.46 -2.99
N LYS A 105 4.39 2.07 -4.12
CA LYS A 105 5.75 2.00 -4.66
C LYS A 105 6.81 2.51 -3.69
N ALA A 106 6.55 3.64 -3.02
CA ALA A 106 7.45 4.18 -2.02
C ALA A 106 7.63 3.21 -0.83
N HIS A 107 6.54 2.59 -0.36
CA HIS A 107 6.60 1.57 0.69
C HIS A 107 7.39 0.33 0.26
N LEU A 108 7.06 -0.25 -0.90
CA LEU A 108 7.74 -1.43 -1.42
C LEU A 108 9.24 -1.19 -1.65
N THR A 109 9.61 0.00 -2.13
CA THR A 109 11.02 0.39 -2.30
C THR A 109 11.75 0.44 -0.96
N ALA A 110 11.14 1.06 0.07
CA ALA A 110 11.74 1.14 1.39
C ALA A 110 11.86 -0.23 2.06
N ILE A 111 10.85 -1.09 1.89
CA ILE A 111 10.84 -2.46 2.42
C ILE A 111 11.91 -3.30 1.72
N GLN A 112 12.02 -3.22 0.40
CA GLN A 112 13.08 -3.89 -0.36
C GLN A 112 14.46 -3.46 0.12
N PHE A 113 14.68 -2.14 0.25
CA PHE A 113 15.94 -1.63 0.76
C PHE A 113 16.26 -2.18 2.16
N ALA A 114 15.28 -2.19 3.07
CA ALA A 114 15.48 -2.73 4.40
C ALA A 114 15.77 -4.24 4.36
N LYS A 115 15.06 -5.01 3.50
CA LYS A 115 15.28 -6.44 3.29
C LYS A 115 16.70 -6.72 2.78
N ASP A 116 17.12 -6.04 1.71
CA ASP A 116 18.42 -6.25 1.05
C ASP A 116 19.61 -5.97 1.97
N ASN A 117 19.42 -5.10 2.96
CA ASN A 117 20.45 -4.71 3.92
C ASN A 117 20.31 -5.43 5.27
N GLY A 118 19.36 -6.36 5.42
CA GLY A 118 19.12 -7.05 6.70
C GLY A 118 18.61 -6.14 7.83
N LEU A 119 17.96 -5.02 7.47
CA LEU A 119 17.46 -3.97 8.38
C LEU A 119 15.93 -3.99 8.55
N LEU A 120 15.26 -5.07 8.12
CA LEU A 120 13.80 -5.11 8.09
C LEU A 120 13.19 -4.93 9.50
N ALA A 121 13.76 -5.59 10.51
CA ALA A 121 13.27 -5.48 11.88
C ALA A 121 13.43 -4.07 12.46
N GLU A 122 14.57 -3.42 12.18
CA GLU A 122 14.89 -2.05 12.55
C GLU A 122 13.96 -1.06 11.86
N TYR A 123 13.72 -1.25 10.56
CA TYR A 123 12.80 -0.44 9.77
C TYR A 123 11.38 -0.51 10.34
N ILE A 124 10.88 -1.72 10.61
CA ILE A 124 9.57 -1.95 11.22
C ILE A 124 9.49 -1.29 12.60
N ASN A 125 10.53 -1.44 13.43
CA ASN A 125 10.57 -0.82 14.75
C ASN A 125 10.55 0.72 14.67
N HIS A 126 11.32 1.29 13.74
CA HIS A 126 11.36 2.75 13.52
C HIS A 126 10.02 3.30 13.03
N GLN A 127 9.37 2.59 12.09
CA GLN A 127 8.02 2.90 11.59
C GLN A 127 6.99 2.95 12.73
N ALA A 128 6.99 1.95 13.62
CA ALA A 128 6.09 1.91 14.77
C ALA A 128 6.39 3.03 15.78
N LEU A 129 7.68 3.25 16.10
CA LEU A 129 8.09 4.25 17.09
C LEU A 129 7.80 5.69 16.66
N THR A 130 7.88 5.98 15.37
CA THR A 130 7.51 7.29 14.81
C THR A 130 6.05 7.65 15.11
N GLN A 131 5.18 6.64 15.23
CA GLN A 131 3.76 6.82 15.52
C GLN A 131 3.46 6.78 17.04
N SER A 132 4.45 6.44 17.86
CA SER A 132 4.25 6.17 19.29
C SER A 132 3.61 7.30 20.10
N PRO A 133 3.84 8.61 19.86
CA PRO A 133 3.19 9.65 20.65
C PRO A 133 1.67 9.64 20.50
N MET A 134 1.16 9.32 19.31
CA MET A 134 -0.27 9.20 19.03
C MET A 134 -0.82 7.90 19.60
N LEU A 135 -0.14 6.77 19.34
CA LEU A 135 -0.58 5.44 19.80
C LEU A 135 -0.67 5.36 21.33
N ARG A 136 0.33 5.88 22.06
CA ARG A 136 0.29 5.87 23.54
C ARG A 136 -0.90 6.65 24.11
N ARG A 137 -1.29 7.77 23.50
CA ARG A 137 -2.49 8.53 23.91
C ARG A 137 -3.77 7.73 23.70
N VAL A 138 -3.82 6.89 22.67
CA VAL A 138 -4.94 5.97 22.44
C VAL A 138 -4.94 4.87 23.49
N GLY A 139 -3.79 4.30 23.83
CA GLY A 139 -3.66 3.36 24.95
C GLY A 139 -4.19 3.92 26.27
N ASP A 140 -3.89 5.18 26.58
CA ASP A 140 -4.44 5.87 27.75
C ASP A 140 -5.96 5.99 27.70
N LEU A 141 -6.52 6.27 26.53
CA LEU A 141 -7.96 6.34 26.32
C LEU A 141 -8.63 4.97 26.50
N VAL A 142 -8.02 3.92 25.96
CA VAL A 142 -8.52 2.55 26.11
C VAL A 142 -8.50 2.13 27.58
N ARG A 143 -7.42 2.36 28.32
CA ARG A 143 -7.34 2.05 29.77
C ARG A 143 -8.39 2.79 30.60
N LYS A 144 -8.76 4.02 30.21
CA LYS A 144 -9.79 4.82 30.89
C LYS A 144 -11.22 4.36 30.59
N THR A 145 -11.44 3.79 29.41
CA THR A 145 -12.80 3.48 28.90
C THR A 145 -13.10 1.99 28.84
N GLY A 146 -12.09 1.13 28.94
CA GLY A 146 -12.20 -0.31 28.68
C GLY A 146 -12.45 -0.68 27.22
N ASN A 147 -12.49 0.30 26.30
CA ASN A 147 -12.95 0.07 24.93
C ASN A 147 -11.78 -0.08 23.95
N THR A 148 -11.42 -1.33 23.61
CA THR A 148 -10.33 -1.65 22.68
C THR A 148 -10.60 -1.21 21.24
N ASN A 149 -11.86 -0.92 20.88
CA ASN A 149 -12.19 -0.42 19.55
C ASN A 149 -11.51 0.91 19.22
N PHE A 150 -11.15 1.72 20.23
CA PHE A 150 -10.33 2.91 20.00
C PHE A 150 -8.94 2.57 19.43
N GLY A 151 -8.35 1.44 19.82
CA GLY A 151 -7.10 0.94 19.27
C GLY A 151 -7.26 0.54 17.80
N LEU A 152 -8.31 -0.22 17.48
CA LEU A 152 -8.62 -0.61 16.10
C LEU A 152 -8.78 0.62 15.19
N LEU A 153 -9.57 1.61 15.63
CA LEU A 153 -9.78 2.84 14.87
C LEU A 153 -8.49 3.68 14.74
N ALA A 154 -7.62 3.69 15.75
CA ALA A 154 -6.36 4.43 15.68
C ALA A 154 -5.37 3.86 14.67
N MET A 155 -5.42 2.55 14.43
CA MET A 155 -4.59 1.87 13.42
C MET A 155 -5.23 1.89 12.02
N THR A 156 -6.49 2.29 11.90
CA THR A 156 -7.24 2.33 10.64
C THR A 156 -7.91 3.70 10.41
N GLU A 157 -9.20 3.82 10.73
CA GLU A 157 -10.12 4.92 10.36
C GLU A 157 -9.78 6.32 10.89
N ARG A 158 -9.18 6.43 12.08
CA ARG A 158 -8.86 7.76 12.62
C ARG A 158 -7.75 8.44 11.82
N THR A 159 -6.99 7.68 11.04
CA THR A 159 -5.84 8.20 10.29
C THR A 159 -6.21 8.26 8.82
N ALA A 160 -6.14 9.46 8.25
CA ALA A 160 -6.36 9.65 6.82
C ALA A 160 -5.46 8.74 5.95
N CYS A 161 -4.31 8.37 6.50
CA CYS A 161 -3.33 7.51 5.85
C CYS A 161 -3.87 6.10 5.54
N PHE A 162 -4.79 5.54 6.34
CA PHE A 162 -5.28 4.19 6.10
C PHE A 162 -6.11 4.12 4.80
N TYR A 163 -7.11 4.99 4.63
CA TYR A 163 -7.90 5.02 3.38
C TYR A 163 -7.13 5.59 2.18
N GLN A 164 -5.99 6.27 2.40
CA GLN A 164 -5.04 6.63 1.33
C GLN A 164 -4.22 5.44 0.84
N LEU A 165 -3.97 4.45 1.72
CA LEU A 165 -3.22 3.24 1.38
C LEU A 165 -4.15 2.09 0.95
N VAL A 166 -5.30 1.93 1.58
CA VAL A 166 -6.22 0.80 1.42
C VAL A 166 -7.51 1.27 0.77
N SER A 167 -7.78 0.82 -0.46
CA SER A 167 -8.94 1.24 -1.24
C SER A 167 -10.23 0.44 -0.99
N ASP A 168 -10.13 -0.80 -0.50
CA ASP A 168 -11.28 -1.66 -0.23
C ASP A 168 -11.16 -2.31 1.16
N TYR A 169 -12.06 -1.90 2.06
CA TYR A 169 -12.11 -2.39 3.43
C TYR A 169 -13.50 -2.30 4.03
N ARG A 170 -13.71 -3.04 5.14
CA ARG A 170 -14.97 -3.16 5.85
C ARG A 170 -14.70 -3.25 7.35
N ILE A 171 -15.57 -2.64 8.16
CA ILE A 171 -15.51 -2.74 9.62
C ILE A 171 -16.84 -3.26 10.11
N GLU A 172 -16.81 -4.44 10.74
CA GLU A 172 -18.00 -5.11 11.26
C GLU A 172 -17.62 -5.90 12.51
N GLY A 173 -18.42 -5.82 13.59
CA GLY A 173 -18.22 -6.68 14.76
C GLY A 173 -16.85 -6.57 15.44
N GLY A 174 -16.29 -5.36 15.55
CA GLY A 174 -15.01 -5.11 16.23
C GLY A 174 -13.78 -5.65 15.50
N GLN A 175 -13.90 -5.91 14.21
CA GLN A 175 -12.79 -6.25 13.32
C GLN A 175 -12.81 -5.36 12.08
N VAL A 176 -11.64 -5.21 11.47
CA VAL A 176 -11.49 -4.63 10.13
C VAL A 176 -10.99 -5.70 9.19
N ARG A 177 -11.57 -5.74 7.98
CA ARG A 177 -11.13 -6.62 6.90
C ARG A 177 -10.84 -5.78 5.66
N TRP A 178 -9.68 -5.94 5.06
CA TRP A 178 -9.26 -5.15 3.89
C TRP A 178 -8.52 -5.99 2.85
N ARG A 179 -8.53 -5.53 1.59
CA ARG A 179 -7.70 -6.12 0.54
C ARG A 179 -6.27 -5.58 0.68
N SER A 180 -5.27 -6.46 0.62
CA SER A 180 -3.87 -6.05 0.58
C SER A 180 -3.64 -5.00 -0.52
N PRO A 181 -3.01 -3.85 -0.22
CA PRO A 181 -2.84 -2.76 -1.17
C PRO A 181 -1.65 -2.95 -2.11
N TYR A 182 -0.89 -4.04 -1.98
CA TYR A 182 0.41 -4.20 -2.62
C TYR A 182 0.36 -4.94 -3.95
N GLY A 183 -0.61 -5.83 -4.14
CA GLY A 183 -0.61 -6.83 -5.23
C GLY A 183 -0.46 -6.25 -6.63
N ASN A 184 -1.19 -5.18 -6.97
CA ASN A 184 -1.14 -4.61 -8.32
C ASN A 184 0.26 -4.07 -8.67
N VAL A 185 0.82 -3.24 -7.79
CA VAL A 185 2.16 -2.69 -7.97
C VAL A 185 3.21 -3.79 -7.87
N LEU A 186 3.13 -4.64 -6.85
CA LEU A 186 4.13 -5.68 -6.57
C LEU A 186 4.24 -6.68 -7.73
N ALA A 187 3.12 -7.04 -8.37
CA ALA A 187 3.15 -7.88 -9.56
C ALA A 187 3.99 -7.28 -10.70
N GLN A 188 3.97 -5.96 -10.86
CA GLN A 188 4.75 -5.27 -11.89
C GLN A 188 6.21 -5.10 -11.47
N THR A 189 6.45 -4.65 -10.23
CA THR A 189 7.82 -4.40 -9.74
C THR A 189 8.60 -5.70 -9.59
N TYR A 190 7.95 -6.80 -9.21
CA TYR A 190 8.54 -8.15 -9.20
C TYR A 190 9.00 -8.57 -10.61
N ARG A 191 8.13 -8.42 -11.61
CA ARG A 191 8.46 -8.74 -13.02
C ARG A 191 9.64 -7.94 -13.57
N LEU A 192 9.79 -6.70 -13.11
CA LEU A 192 10.89 -5.80 -13.49
C LEU A 192 12.17 -6.05 -12.67
N GLY A 193 12.15 -6.96 -11.68
CA GLY A 193 13.28 -7.21 -10.79
C GLY A 193 13.56 -6.08 -9.80
N GLN A 194 12.58 -5.21 -9.55
CA GLN A 194 12.66 -4.15 -8.54
C GLN A 194 12.33 -4.68 -7.14
N ASN A 195 11.52 -5.74 -7.07
CA ASN A 195 11.23 -6.47 -5.85
C ASN A 195 11.46 -7.97 -6.04
N ASP A 196 11.86 -8.67 -4.99
CA ASP A 196 12.14 -10.12 -5.02
C ASP A 196 11.30 -10.93 -4.01
N PHE A 197 10.19 -10.36 -3.53
CA PHE A 197 9.24 -10.98 -2.61
C PHE A 197 7.80 -10.86 -3.14
N ASP A 198 6.89 -11.69 -2.61
CA ASP A 198 5.46 -11.66 -2.90
C ASP A 198 4.64 -11.10 -1.73
N GLU A 199 3.31 -11.04 -1.88
CA GLU A 199 2.43 -10.49 -0.85
C GLU A 199 2.33 -11.36 0.41
N ALA A 200 2.48 -12.68 0.28
CA ALA A 200 2.49 -13.58 1.44
C ALA A 200 3.71 -13.29 2.31
N TRP A 201 4.89 -13.21 1.71
CA TRP A 201 6.11 -12.83 2.39
C TRP A 201 5.98 -11.44 3.03
N LEU A 202 5.44 -10.46 2.30
CA LEU A 202 5.24 -9.11 2.80
C LEU A 202 4.29 -9.09 4.01
N HIS A 203 3.21 -9.87 3.95
CA HIS A 203 2.24 -9.98 5.03
C HIS A 203 2.88 -10.52 6.31
N GLU A 204 3.59 -11.64 6.19
CA GLU A 204 4.22 -12.34 7.32
C GLU A 204 5.41 -11.58 7.90
N ASN A 205 6.23 -10.95 7.06
CA ASN A 205 7.52 -10.39 7.47
C ASN A 205 7.47 -8.87 7.74
N TYR A 206 6.44 -8.18 7.24
CA TYR A 206 6.30 -6.73 7.41
C TYR A 206 4.95 -6.32 8.00
N THR A 207 3.83 -6.71 7.40
CA THR A 207 2.49 -6.25 7.80
C THR A 207 2.13 -6.70 9.22
N ILE A 208 2.21 -8.01 9.50
CA ILE A 208 1.91 -8.57 10.83
C ILE A 208 2.84 -7.95 11.91
N PRO A 209 4.18 -7.98 11.76
CA PRO A 209 5.07 -7.46 12.79
C PRO A 209 4.88 -5.95 13.05
N LEU A 210 4.59 -5.17 12.01
CA LEU A 210 4.34 -3.74 12.17
C LEU A 210 3.06 -3.49 12.96
N LEU A 211 1.95 -4.13 12.57
CA LEU A 211 0.65 -3.95 13.23
C LEU A 211 0.71 -4.41 14.70
N GLN A 212 1.35 -5.54 14.97
CA GLN A 212 1.54 -6.02 16.34
C GLN A 212 2.36 -5.04 17.19
N LYS A 213 3.45 -4.46 16.65
CA LYS A 213 4.22 -3.44 17.36
C LYS A 213 3.42 -2.17 17.62
N GLN A 214 2.60 -1.74 16.66
CA GLN A 214 1.73 -0.58 16.86
C GLN A 214 0.70 -0.84 17.97
N ALA A 215 0.08 -2.02 18.00
CA ALA A 215 -0.84 -2.43 19.07
C ALA A 215 -0.14 -2.46 20.44
N ALA A 216 1.06 -3.05 20.51
CA ALA A 216 1.84 -3.12 21.74
C ALA A 216 2.19 -1.73 22.30
N LEU A 217 2.42 -0.73 21.45
CA LEU A 217 2.65 0.66 21.90
C LEU A 217 1.42 1.28 22.59
N MET A 218 0.22 0.77 22.32
CA MET A 218 -1.02 1.12 23.01
C MET A 218 -1.26 0.28 24.27
N GLY A 219 -0.42 -0.72 24.54
CA GLY A 219 -0.66 -1.73 25.56
C GLY A 219 -1.76 -2.72 25.17
N LEU A 220 -1.94 -2.98 23.87
CA LEU A 220 -2.94 -3.90 23.32
C LEU A 220 -2.27 -4.99 22.49
N ASP A 221 -3.01 -6.04 22.21
CA ASP A 221 -2.61 -7.06 21.24
C ASP A 221 -3.40 -6.89 19.94
N ALA A 222 -2.79 -7.30 18.83
CA ALA A 222 -3.45 -7.39 17.53
C ALA A 222 -3.43 -8.82 17.03
N GLU A 223 -4.62 -9.32 16.70
CA GLU A 223 -4.82 -10.58 16.01
C GLU A 223 -4.97 -10.27 14.53
N ILE A 224 -4.07 -10.78 13.70
CA ILE A 224 -4.10 -10.62 12.24
C ILE A 224 -4.23 -12.01 11.64
N SER A 225 -5.13 -12.17 10.66
CA SER A 225 -5.29 -13.44 9.94
C SER A 225 -4.00 -13.84 9.22
N ASP A 226 -3.78 -15.15 9.09
CA ASP A 226 -2.79 -15.67 8.15
C ASP A 226 -3.08 -15.18 6.72
N TRP A 227 -2.07 -15.25 5.85
CA TRP A 227 -2.23 -14.91 4.44
C TRP A 227 -3.28 -15.80 3.78
N GLN A 228 -4.08 -15.19 2.90
CA GLN A 228 -5.08 -15.87 2.07
C GLN A 228 -4.81 -15.51 0.60
N ASP A 229 -4.99 -16.45 -0.32
CA ASP A 229 -4.75 -16.20 -1.76
C ASP A 229 -5.72 -15.20 -2.37
N ASP A 230 -6.88 -14.98 -1.73
CA ASP A 230 -7.80 -13.89 -2.06
C ASP A 230 -7.28 -12.51 -1.61
N GLY A 231 -6.11 -12.50 -0.95
CA GLY A 231 -5.37 -11.42 -0.30
C GLY A 231 -6.24 -10.45 0.49
N TRP A 232 -7.28 -10.97 1.14
CA TRP A 232 -7.98 -10.27 2.19
C TRP A 232 -7.31 -10.53 3.55
N ILE A 233 -7.08 -9.47 4.29
CA ILE A 233 -6.50 -9.49 5.63
C ILE A 233 -7.59 -9.10 6.62
N THR A 234 -7.68 -9.82 7.75
CA THR A 234 -8.57 -9.47 8.85
C THR A 234 -7.75 -9.13 10.08
N MET A 235 -8.12 -8.06 10.80
CA MET A 235 -7.50 -7.66 12.05
C MET A 235 -8.52 -7.38 13.15
N ARG A 236 -8.19 -7.80 14.37
CA ARG A 236 -8.84 -7.41 15.62
C ARG A 236 -7.80 -6.80 16.55
N VAL A 237 -8.23 -5.86 17.37
CA VAL A 237 -7.43 -5.33 18.47
C VAL A 237 -8.09 -5.74 19.78
N VAL A 238 -7.34 -6.45 20.61
CA VAL A 238 -7.82 -7.07 21.84
C VAL A 238 -7.01 -6.58 23.04
N ALA A 239 -7.61 -6.71 24.23
CA ALA A 239 -6.89 -6.46 25.47
C ALA A 239 -5.91 -7.63 25.70
N PRO A 240 -4.68 -7.38 26.17
CA PRO A 240 -3.75 -8.44 26.51
C PRO A 240 -4.30 -9.30 27.65
N GLU A 241 -3.89 -10.57 27.67
CA GLU A 241 -4.24 -11.48 28.77
C GLU A 241 -3.87 -10.85 30.14
N GLY A 242 -4.86 -10.76 31.03
CA GLY A 242 -4.68 -10.20 32.38
C GLY A 242 -4.89 -8.68 32.52
N MET A 243 -5.22 -7.96 31.44
CA MET A 243 -5.70 -6.57 31.57
C MET A 243 -7.12 -6.59 32.17
N ALA A 244 -7.25 -6.26 33.45
CA ALA A 244 -8.54 -6.22 34.13
C ALA A 244 -9.49 -5.22 33.43
N ALA A 245 -10.70 -5.68 33.10
CA ALA A 245 -11.79 -4.78 32.74
C ALA A 245 -12.17 -3.99 34.01
N ASN A 246 -11.96 -2.68 33.98
CA ASN A 246 -12.45 -1.78 35.02
C ASN A 246 -13.97 -1.62 34.90
#